data_AF-A0A8J3CG68-F1
#
_entry.id   AF-A0A8J3CG68-F1
#
_cell.length_a   1.000
_cell.length_b   1.000
_cell.length_c   1.000
_cell.angle_alpha   90.00
_cell.angle_beta   90.00
_cell.angle_gamma   90.00
#
_symmetry.space_group_name_H-M   'P 1'
#
loop_
_entity.id
_entity.type
_entity.pdbx_description
1 polymer ?
#
loop_
_entity_poly.entity_id
_entity_poly.type
_entity_poly.pdbx_seq_one_letter_code
_entity_poly.pdbx_strand_id
1 'polypeptide(L)'
;MPRYTVQHAYRAEHNGRRYGPWQPDTEVDLEAEEAEWVNRDSPDTLAPVAPSPPPAPEVEPEPDEPVRAKPAGRDRQHRGGTNRGRW
;
A
#
# COMPACT_ATOMS: atom_id res chain seq x y z
N MET A 1 17.79 3.66 -13.09
CA MET A 1 18.81 3.28 -12.10
C MET A 1 18.11 3.11 -10.75
N PRO A 2 18.45 2.09 -9.96
CA PRO A 2 17.86 1.89 -8.64
C PRO A 2 18.24 3.02 -7.68
N ARG A 3 17.33 3.33 -6.76
CA ARG A 3 17.50 4.38 -5.76
C ARG A 3 17.77 3.74 -4.40
N TYR A 4 18.66 4.35 -3.64
CA TYR A 4 19.07 3.87 -2.33
C TYR A 4 19.02 5.01 -1.31
N THR A 5 18.60 4.70 -0.09
CA THR A 5 18.72 5.58 1.06
C THR A 5 20.03 5.31 1.77
N VAL A 6 20.79 6.37 2.03
CA VAL A 6 22.04 6.33 2.79
C VAL A 6 21.70 6.25 4.27
N GLN A 7 22.09 5.18 4.95
CA GLN A 7 21.81 4.98 6.38
C GLN A 7 22.85 5.68 7.27
N HIS A 8 24.07 5.80 6.78
CA HIS A 8 25.21 6.34 7.52
C HIS A 8 26.05 7.26 6.63
N ALA A 9 26.66 8.28 7.24
CA ALA A 9 27.54 9.18 6.50
C ALA A 9 28.68 8.38 5.86
N TYR A 10 28.85 8.52 4.54
CA TYR A 10 29.81 7.71 3.78
C TYR A 10 30.54 8.54 2.74
N ARG A 11 31.83 8.22 2.56
CA ARG A 11 32.70 8.82 1.53
C ARG A 11 33.79 7.82 1.16
N ALA A 12 33.91 7.53 -0.13
CA ALA A 12 34.98 6.68 -0.65
C ALA A 12 35.36 7.08 -2.09
N GLU A 13 36.46 6.52 -2.58
CA GLU A 13 36.86 6.63 -3.98
C GLU A 13 37.23 5.22 -4.48
N HIS A 14 36.61 4.79 -5.58
CA HIS A 14 36.85 3.48 -6.17
C HIS A 14 36.83 3.57 -7.70
N ASN A 15 37.83 2.98 -8.35
CA ASN A 15 38.05 3.06 -9.80
C ASN A 15 38.04 4.49 -10.38
N GLY A 16 38.55 5.47 -9.63
CA GLY A 16 38.56 6.88 -10.03
C GLY A 16 37.19 7.57 -9.90
N ARG A 17 36.16 6.87 -9.43
CA ARG A 17 34.85 7.43 -9.11
C ARG A 17 34.77 7.74 -7.61
N ARG A 18 34.24 8.91 -7.28
CA ARG A 18 34.02 9.35 -5.91
C ARG A 18 32.58 9.07 -5.49
N TYR A 19 32.43 8.37 -4.37
CA TYR A 19 31.17 8.13 -3.68
C TYR A 19 31.10 9.05 -2.46
N GLY A 20 29.99 9.76 -2.30
CA GLY A 20 29.86 10.76 -1.24
C GLY A 20 30.68 12.04 -1.44
N PRO A 21 30.78 12.89 -0.40
CA PRO A 21 30.25 12.67 0.94
C PRO A 21 28.72 12.64 0.94
N TRP A 22 28.15 11.54 1.42
CA TRP A 22 26.70 11.41 1.62
C TRP A 22 26.37 11.55 3.09
N GLN A 23 25.18 12.08 3.37
CA GLN A 23 24.65 12.17 4.72
C GLN A 23 23.62 11.05 4.96
N PRO A 24 23.39 10.65 6.22
CA PRO A 24 22.25 9.81 6.56
C PRO A 24 20.94 10.38 6.00
N ASP A 25 20.00 9.50 5.68
CA ASP A 25 18.69 9.78 5.11
C ASP A 25 18.72 10.47 3.73
N THR A 26 19.89 10.53 3.08
CA THR A 26 20.02 11.05 1.71
C THR A 26 19.66 9.95 0.71
N GLU A 27 18.84 10.27 -0.28
CA GLU A 27 18.58 9.37 -1.41
C GLU A 27 19.63 9.57 -2.52
N VAL A 28 20.15 8.47 -3.05
CA VAL A 28 21.11 8.45 -4.15
C VAL A 28 20.69 7.46 -5.22
N ASP A 29 20.86 7.85 -6.49
CA ASP A 29 20.65 6.97 -7.64
C ASP A 29 22.01 6.36 -8.03
N LEU A 30 22.13 5.03 -7.90
CA LEU A 30 23.37 4.27 -8.14
C LEU A 30 23.09 3.02 -8.95
N GLU A 31 24.11 2.48 -9.60
CA GLU A 31 24.00 1.14 -10.19
C GLU A 31 24.05 0.06 -9.09
N ALA A 32 23.41 -1.09 -9.34
CA ALA A 32 23.33 -2.16 -8.35
C ALA A 32 24.71 -2.69 -7.94
N GLU A 33 25.62 -2.86 -8.91
CA GLU A 33 27.00 -3.28 -8.64
C GLU A 33 27.77 -2.27 -7.78
N GLU A 34 27.54 -0.97 -7.98
CA GLU A 34 28.17 0.07 -7.18
C GLU A 34 27.61 0.09 -5.75
N ALA A 35 26.29 -0.07 -5.59
CA ALA A 35 25.66 -0.14 -4.29
C ALA A 35 26.10 -1.39 -3.51
N GLU A 36 26.24 -2.53 -4.18
CA GLU A 36 26.83 -3.75 -3.59
C GLU A 36 28.27 -3.55 -3.17
N TRP A 37 29.06 -2.84 -3.98
CA TRP A 37 30.43 -2.51 -3.63
C TRP A 37 30.48 -1.62 -2.38
N VAL A 38 29.67 -0.56 -2.33
CA VAL A 38 29.57 0.32 -1.15
C VAL A 38 29.17 -0.47 0.09
N ASN A 39 28.18 -1.35 0.00
CA ASN A 39 27.74 -2.18 1.12
C ASN A 39 28.76 -3.27 1.51
N ARG A 40 29.66 -3.66 0.59
CA ARG A 40 30.78 -4.56 0.89
C ARG A 40 31.92 -3.83 1.60
N ASP A 41 32.18 -2.58 1.23
CA ASP A 41 33.18 -1.73 1.88
C ASP A 41 32.71 -1.27 3.27
N SER A 42 31.47 -0.82 3.37
CA SER A 42 30.81 -0.39 4.60
C SER A 42 29.41 -1.01 4.69
N PRO A 43 29.24 -2.08 5.49
CA PRO A 43 27.98 -2.78 5.66
C PRO A 43 26.82 -1.85 6.03
N ASP A 44 25.64 -2.14 5.47
CA ASP A 44 24.38 -1.41 5.73
C ASP A 44 24.41 0.09 5.39
N THR A 45 25.37 0.57 4.60
CA THR A 45 25.45 1.99 4.22
C THR A 45 24.30 2.41 3.30
N LEU A 46 23.88 1.55 2.37
CA LEU A 46 22.83 1.81 1.39
C LEU A 46 21.69 0.82 1.56
N ALA A 47 20.48 1.32 1.79
CA ALA A 47 19.24 0.56 1.80
C ALA A 47 18.48 0.79 0.49
N PRO A 48 18.02 -0.27 -0.22
CA PRO A 48 17.25 -0.08 -1.46
C PRO A 48 15.90 0.59 -1.17
N VAL A 49 15.59 1.65 -1.91
CA VAL A 49 14.27 2.27 -1.93
C VAL A 49 13.40 1.46 -2.87
N ALA A 50 12.39 0.78 -2.34
CA ALA A 50 11.42 0.09 -3.17
C ALA A 50 10.76 1.10 -4.12
N PRO A 51 10.62 0.78 -5.43
CA PRO A 51 9.84 1.62 -6.31
C PRO A 51 8.42 1.70 -5.77
N SER A 52 7.89 2.91 -5.57
CA SER A 52 6.47 3.06 -5.23
C SER A 52 5.65 2.31 -6.28
N PRO A 53 4.69 1.47 -5.87
CA PRO A 53 3.81 0.82 -6.82
C PRO A 53 3.12 1.91 -7.66
N PRO A 54 2.82 1.63 -8.95
CA PRO A 54 2.03 2.56 -9.74
C PRO A 54 0.74 2.89 -8.98
N PRO A 55 0.22 4.13 -9.10
CA PRO A 55 -1.06 4.46 -8.50
C PRO A 55 -2.08 3.42 -8.94
N ALA A 56 -2.87 2.90 -7.99
CA ALA A 56 -3.95 1.99 -8.31
C ALA A 56 -4.84 2.66 -9.38
N PRO A 57 -5.30 1.93 -10.41
CA PRO A 57 -6.22 2.50 -11.38
C PRO A 57 -7.42 3.08 -10.61
N GLU A 58 -7.75 4.35 -10.87
CA GLU A 58 -9.01 4.94 -10.43
C GLU A 58 -10.13 4.04 -10.94
N VAL A 59 -10.71 3.26 -10.04
CA VAL A 59 -11.94 2.53 -10.32
C VAL A 59 -13.02 3.60 -10.43
N GLU A 60 -13.40 3.96 -11.65
CA GLU A 60 -14.66 4.67 -11.89
C GLU A 60 -15.75 3.92 -11.11
N PRO A 61 -16.49 4.57 -10.20
CA PRO A 61 -17.58 3.89 -9.52
C PRO A 61 -18.60 3.46 -10.58
N GLU A 62 -18.80 2.15 -10.71
CA GLU A 62 -19.90 1.60 -11.50
C GLU A 62 -21.22 2.25 -11.03
N PRO A 63 -22.13 2.63 -11.95
CA PRO A 63 -23.38 3.25 -11.56
C PRO A 63 -24.21 2.30 -10.70
N ASP A 64 -24.51 2.74 -9.47
CA ASP A 64 -25.42 2.15 -8.49
C ASP A 64 -26.63 1.47 -9.17
N GLU A 65 -26.65 0.13 -9.16
CA GLU A 65 -27.88 -0.60 -9.44
C GLU A 65 -28.92 -0.24 -8.35
N PRO A 66 -30.15 0.16 -8.72
CA PRO A 66 -31.14 0.53 -7.71
C PRO A 66 -31.53 -0.71 -6.90
N VAL A 67 -31.11 -0.71 -5.62
CA VAL A 67 -31.57 -1.66 -4.61
C VAL A 67 -33.08 -1.52 -4.47
N ARG A 68 -33.83 -2.34 -5.21
CA ARG A 68 -35.29 -2.40 -5.07
C ARG A 68 -35.60 -3.11 -3.76
N ALA A 69 -35.92 -2.29 -2.77
CA ALA A 69 -36.20 -2.65 -1.39
C ALA A 69 -37.13 -3.86 -1.24
N LYS A 70 -36.75 -4.80 -0.34
CA LYS A 70 -37.67 -5.79 0.21
C LYS A 70 -38.74 -5.08 1.04
N PRO A 71 -40.04 -5.36 0.86
CA PRO A 71 -41.06 -4.80 1.74
C PRO A 71 -40.90 -5.34 3.17
N ALA A 72 -41.00 -4.41 4.12
CA ALA A 72 -40.87 -4.64 5.54
C ALA A 72 -42.00 -5.53 6.10
N GLY A 73 -41.61 -6.46 6.96
CA GLY A 73 -42.32 -6.72 8.21
C GLY A 73 -43.77 -7.20 8.15
N ARG A 74 -43.92 -8.51 8.33
CA ARG A 74 -44.99 -9.22 9.04
C ARG A 74 -45.64 -8.37 10.15
N ASP A 75 -46.85 -7.87 9.93
CA ASP A 75 -47.73 -7.37 10.99
C ASP A 75 -48.53 -8.54 11.58
N ARG A 76 -48.33 -8.80 12.87
CA ARG A 76 -48.89 -9.91 13.63
C ARG A 76 -49.57 -9.34 14.86
N GLN A 77 -50.82 -8.89 14.76
CA GLN A 77 -51.68 -8.46 15.87
C GLN A 77 -53.15 -8.63 15.40
N HIS A 78 -54.14 -9.25 16.06
CA HIS A 78 -54.37 -9.86 17.37
C HIS A 78 -55.48 -10.94 17.18
N ARG A 79 -55.33 -12.15 17.72
CA ARG A 79 -56.06 -12.67 18.91
C ARG A 79 -57.60 -12.51 18.92
N GLY A 80 -58.28 -13.65 18.80
CA GLY A 80 -59.23 -14.11 19.83
C GLY A 80 -60.72 -14.10 19.48
N GLY A 81 -61.36 -15.28 19.63
CA GLY A 81 -62.76 -15.35 20.07
C GLY A 81 -63.74 -16.14 19.20
N THR A 82 -63.73 -17.47 19.34
CA THR A 82 -64.89 -18.34 19.63
C THR A 82 -66.32 -17.80 19.40
N ASN A 83 -67.13 -18.43 18.51
CA ASN A 83 -68.27 -19.32 18.85
C ASN A 83 -69.26 -19.62 17.69
N ARG A 84 -69.60 -20.92 17.57
CA ARG A 84 -70.90 -21.60 17.26
C ARG A 84 -72.00 -20.94 16.40
N GLY A 85 -72.57 -21.78 15.52
CA GLY A 85 -74.01 -21.83 15.15
C GLY A 85 -74.23 -22.19 13.67
N ARG A 86 -74.78 -23.38 13.34
CA ARG A 86 -76.13 -23.59 12.71
C ARG A 86 -76.50 -22.50 11.70
N TRP A 87 -76.90 -22.79 10.46
CA TRP A 87 -78.00 -23.66 10.01
C TRP A 87 -77.65 -24.41 8.71
#